data_AF-A0A7C7EIK9-F1
#
_entry.id   AF-A0A7C7EIK9-F1
#
_cell.length_a   1.000
_cell.length_b   1.000
_cell.length_c   1.000
_cell.angle_alpha   90.00
_cell.angle_beta   90.00
_cell.angle_gamma   90.00
#
_symmetry.space_group_name_H-M   'P 1'
#
loop_
_entity.id
_entity.type
_entity.pdbx_description
1 polymer ?
#
loop_
_entity_poly.entity_id
_entity_poly.type
_entity_poly.pdbx_seq_one_letter_code
_entity_poly.pdbx_strand_id
1 'polypeptide(L)'
;MTPYTGNPFDSCCGNDTGRQQVFADPFMQDMYQIMQMQPILSNNPPVTSLTLFKELTGFPNYGNPSGNADILYTGTQGEWTFEVPPFFFIPGLLNAQLNIRAVLDDHNTSVSRYSATISINGRVVHRGQLPLEHGRPAGQRFVNWTTLTFNVPSIQRINRIVITNTSNANPGDWIGLDWMEMRFTGR
;
A
#
# COMPACT_ATOMS: atom_id res chain seq x y z
N MET A 1 46.03 -18.55 62.92
CA MET A 1 46.47 -19.34 61.76
C MET A 1 46.56 -18.40 60.56
N THR A 2 47.78 -18.00 60.23
CA THR A 2 48.25 -17.44 58.95
C THR A 2 48.93 -18.58 58.16
N PRO A 3 49.51 -18.41 56.94
CA PRO A 3 49.72 -17.23 56.08
C PRO A 3 48.93 -17.35 54.75
N TYR A 4 49.13 -16.62 53.64
CA TYR A 4 50.14 -15.67 53.12
C TYR A 4 49.40 -14.46 52.46
N THR A 5 49.76 -13.19 52.72
CA THR A 5 50.53 -12.25 51.84
C THR A 5 50.05 -12.12 50.38
N GLY A 6 50.11 -10.95 49.75
CA GLY A 6 50.62 -9.64 50.18
C GLY A 6 50.71 -8.71 48.97
N ASN A 7 50.70 -7.39 49.18
CA ASN A 7 50.70 -6.42 48.09
C ASN A 7 51.77 -5.35 48.34
N PRO A 8 52.88 -5.36 47.58
CA PRO A 8 53.78 -4.23 47.49
C PRO A 8 54.04 -3.90 46.01
N PHE A 9 53.18 -3.06 45.43
CA PHE A 9 53.60 -2.29 44.25
C PHE A 9 54.50 -1.15 44.72
N ASP A 10 55.80 -1.44 44.83
CA ASP A 10 56.80 -0.40 44.85
C ASP A 10 58.03 -0.79 44.01
N SER A 11 58.46 0.20 43.23
CA SER A 11 59.79 0.35 42.64
C SER A 11 60.28 -0.50 41.45
N CYS A 12 60.86 0.27 40.54
CA CYS A 12 62.09 0.02 39.78
C CYS A 12 62.06 -0.70 38.42
N CYS A 13 62.19 0.15 37.39
CA CYS A 13 63.12 0.02 36.27
C CYS A 13 62.76 -0.95 35.12
N GLY A 14 62.74 -0.41 33.90
CA GLY A 14 62.67 -1.21 32.67
C GLY A 14 62.10 -0.46 31.47
N ASN A 15 62.87 0.49 30.91
CA ASN A 15 62.66 0.83 29.50
C ASN A 15 63.12 -0.37 28.68
N ASP A 16 62.20 -1.04 27.98
CA ASP A 16 62.60 -1.89 26.86
C ASP A 16 61.59 -1.84 25.71
N THR A 17 62.13 -1.96 24.50
CA THR A 17 61.45 -1.74 23.23
C THR A 17 60.66 -2.98 22.79
N GLY A 18 59.35 -2.84 22.62
CA GLY A 18 58.51 -3.93 22.14
C GLY A 18 57.21 -3.45 21.49
N ARG A 19 56.97 -3.84 20.24
CA ARG A 19 55.68 -3.61 19.55
C ARG A 19 54.56 -4.28 20.35
N GLN A 20 53.51 -3.54 20.71
CA GLN A 20 52.24 -4.14 21.11
C GLN A 20 51.61 -4.85 19.91
N GLN A 21 51.90 -6.15 19.76
CA GLN A 21 51.01 -7.04 19.00
C GLN A 21 49.81 -7.35 19.88
N VAL A 22 48.66 -6.82 19.49
CA VAL A 22 47.37 -7.16 20.09
C VAL A 22 47.05 -8.60 19.67
N PHE A 23 47.29 -9.56 20.56
CA PHE A 23 46.85 -10.94 20.36
C PHE A 23 45.33 -10.98 20.51
N ALA A 24 44.63 -11.04 19.37
CA ALA A 24 43.19 -11.28 19.34
C ALA A 24 42.90 -12.70 19.84
N ASP A 25 41.96 -12.82 20.77
CA ASP A 25 41.56 -14.08 21.38
C ASP A 25 40.91 -15.02 20.33
N PRO A 26 41.44 -16.24 20.10
CA PRO A 26 40.90 -17.17 19.09
C PRO A 26 39.41 -17.48 19.27
N PHE A 27 38.92 -17.50 20.51
CA PHE A 27 37.50 -17.84 20.79
C PHE A 27 36.51 -16.79 20.27
N MET A 28 36.96 -15.55 20.03
CA MET A 28 36.11 -14.53 19.41
C MET A 28 35.94 -14.75 17.90
N GLN A 29 36.92 -15.38 17.22
CA GLN A 29 36.86 -15.54 15.75
C GLN A 29 35.76 -16.52 15.30
N ASP A 30 35.55 -17.62 16.03
CA ASP A 30 34.48 -18.58 15.72
C ASP A 30 33.06 -18.00 15.91
N MET A 31 32.87 -17.11 16.89
CA MET A 31 31.59 -16.42 17.08
C MET A 31 31.23 -15.50 15.90
N TYR A 32 32.22 -14.87 15.25
CA TYR A 32 31.98 -14.02 14.07
C TYR A 32 31.72 -14.81 12.78
N GLN A 33 32.10 -16.09 12.70
CA GLN A 33 31.77 -16.96 11.56
C GLN A 33 30.28 -17.36 11.55
N ILE A 34 29.66 -17.54 12.72
CA ILE A 34 28.28 -18.05 12.83
C ILE A 34 27.22 -16.96 12.54
N MET A 35 27.57 -15.67 12.67
CA MET A 35 26.65 -14.56 12.38
C MET A 35 26.69 -14.03 10.94
N GLN A 36 27.64 -14.46 10.10
CA GLN A 36 27.52 -14.26 8.66
C GLN A 36 26.56 -15.29 8.06
N MET A 37 25.25 -15.07 8.27
CA MET A 37 24.24 -15.67 7.39
C MET A 37 24.59 -15.25 5.95
N GLN A 38 25.10 -16.20 5.15
CA GLN A 38 25.34 -15.92 3.74
C GLN A 38 24.01 -15.47 3.10
N PRO A 39 24.03 -14.49 2.18
CA PRO A 39 22.83 -14.03 1.52
C PRO A 39 22.10 -15.22 0.88
N ILE A 40 20.87 -15.48 1.33
CA ILE A 40 20.03 -16.51 0.73
C ILE A 40 19.64 -16.00 -0.67
N LEU A 41 20.32 -16.53 -1.70
CA LEU A 41 20.07 -16.18 -3.08
C LEU A 41 18.70 -16.75 -3.50
N SER A 42 17.68 -15.89 -3.53
CA SER A 42 16.35 -16.24 -4.02
C SER A 42 16.30 -16.17 -5.55
N ASN A 43 15.91 -17.28 -6.18
CA ASN A 43 15.68 -17.36 -7.63
C ASN A 43 14.17 -17.49 -7.92
N ASN A 44 13.41 -16.48 -7.52
CA ASN A 44 11.97 -16.43 -7.83
C ASN A 44 11.79 -16.16 -9.33
N PRO A 45 10.84 -16.82 -10.01
CA PRO A 45 10.58 -16.57 -11.42
C PRO A 45 10.13 -15.12 -11.66
N PRO A 46 10.51 -14.49 -12.78
CA PRO A 46 10.07 -13.14 -13.12
C PRO A 46 8.54 -13.11 -13.36
N VAL A 47 7.90 -12.05 -12.89
CA VAL A 47 6.45 -11.84 -13.03
C VAL A 47 6.20 -10.59 -13.86
N THR A 48 5.41 -10.71 -14.93
CA THR A 48 4.95 -9.56 -15.73
C THR A 48 3.72 -8.94 -15.09
N SER A 49 3.73 -7.61 -14.95
CA SER A 49 2.58 -6.82 -14.51
C SER A 49 2.38 -5.58 -15.39
N LEU A 50 1.12 -5.14 -15.50
CA LEU A 50 0.72 -3.89 -16.14
C LEU A 50 -0.20 -3.14 -15.17
N THR A 51 0.00 -1.84 -14.99
CA THR A 51 -0.92 -0.98 -14.25
C THR A 51 -1.43 0.11 -15.18
N LEU A 52 -2.75 0.19 -15.34
CA LEU A 52 -3.43 1.31 -15.98
C LEU A 52 -3.94 2.24 -14.88
N PHE A 53 -3.55 3.52 -14.92
CA PHE A 53 -3.94 4.53 -13.94
C PHE A 53 -4.92 5.53 -14.56
N LYS A 54 -5.87 6.03 -13.76
CA LYS A 54 -6.76 7.15 -14.07
C LYS A 54 -6.84 8.10 -12.89
N GLU A 55 -6.39 9.34 -13.10
CA GLU A 55 -6.78 10.47 -12.28
C GLU A 55 -8.27 10.77 -12.52
N LEU A 56 -9.00 11.14 -11.47
CA LEU A 56 -10.41 11.56 -11.57
C LEU A 56 -10.49 13.08 -11.33
N THR A 57 -11.24 13.80 -12.16
CA THR A 57 -11.11 15.27 -12.27
C THR A 57 -12.41 16.02 -12.50
N GLY A 58 -13.56 15.43 -12.19
CA GLY A 58 -14.88 16.06 -12.30
C GLY A 58 -15.14 17.14 -11.25
N PHE A 59 -14.37 17.18 -10.16
CA PHE A 59 -14.54 18.10 -9.04
C PHE A 59 -13.19 18.51 -8.41
N PRO A 60 -12.94 19.81 -8.12
CA PRO A 60 -11.69 20.29 -7.54
C PRO A 60 -11.65 20.20 -6.00
N ASN A 61 -10.59 20.76 -5.40
CA ASN A 61 -10.31 20.91 -3.96
C ASN A 61 -9.92 19.64 -3.18
N TYR A 62 -10.56 18.47 -3.40
CA TYR A 62 -10.46 17.34 -2.46
C TYR A 62 -9.30 16.36 -2.70
N GLY A 63 -8.95 16.07 -3.96
CA GLY A 63 -7.98 15.02 -4.31
C GLY A 63 -6.53 15.31 -3.91
N ASN A 64 -5.68 14.30 -3.84
CA ASN A 64 -4.33 14.41 -3.26
C ASN A 64 -3.28 13.54 -3.99
N PRO A 65 -2.33 14.14 -4.73
CA PRO A 65 -1.84 15.53 -4.59
C PRO A 65 -2.46 16.58 -5.52
N SER A 66 -3.22 16.17 -6.55
CA SER A 66 -3.69 17.05 -7.62
C SER A 66 -4.68 18.14 -7.16
N GLY A 67 -5.47 17.86 -6.12
CA GLY A 67 -6.67 18.62 -5.79
C GLY A 67 -7.93 18.11 -6.48
N ASN A 68 -7.85 17.11 -7.36
CA ASN A 68 -8.94 16.70 -8.23
C ASN A 68 -9.52 15.34 -7.82
N ALA A 69 -10.84 15.21 -7.85
CA ALA A 69 -11.56 13.97 -7.60
C ALA A 69 -12.82 13.92 -8.47
N ASP A 70 -13.47 12.76 -8.57
CA ASP A 70 -14.88 12.67 -8.96
C ASP A 70 -15.76 12.57 -7.69
N ILE A 71 -16.99 13.06 -7.77
CA ILE A 71 -17.98 13.02 -6.68
C ILE A 71 -19.24 12.30 -7.17
N LEU A 72 -19.68 11.30 -6.39
CA LEU A 72 -20.97 10.64 -6.57
C LEU A 72 -21.93 11.01 -5.44
N TYR A 73 -22.88 11.90 -5.71
CA TYR A 73 -23.99 12.19 -4.82
C TYR A 73 -24.92 10.98 -4.62
N THR A 74 -25.62 10.95 -3.50
CA THR A 74 -26.56 9.88 -3.15
C THR A 74 -27.63 9.69 -4.23
N GLY A 75 -27.79 8.44 -4.68
CA GLY A 75 -28.71 8.06 -5.77
C GLY A 75 -28.14 8.25 -7.19
N THR A 76 -26.95 8.83 -7.34
CA THR A 76 -26.30 9.00 -8.66
C THR A 76 -25.39 7.83 -9.04
N GLN A 77 -24.94 7.79 -10.29
CA GLN A 77 -23.96 6.82 -10.78
C GLN A 77 -22.88 7.49 -11.64
N GLY A 78 -21.69 6.90 -11.64
CA GLY A 78 -20.60 7.25 -12.56
C GLY A 78 -20.13 6.04 -13.35
N GLU A 79 -19.48 6.31 -14.49
CA GLU A 79 -18.96 5.30 -15.41
C GLU A 79 -17.55 5.66 -15.90
N TRP A 80 -16.64 4.68 -15.86
CA TRP A 80 -15.25 4.82 -16.29
C TRP A 80 -14.80 3.60 -17.09
N THR A 81 -13.89 3.77 -18.05
CA THR A 81 -13.46 2.69 -18.96
C THR A 81 -11.93 2.53 -19.01
N PHE A 82 -11.44 1.34 -18.69
CA PHE A 82 -10.03 0.96 -18.83
C PHE A 82 -9.80 0.17 -20.12
N GLU A 83 -9.16 0.79 -21.11
CA GLU A 83 -8.74 0.11 -22.34
C GLU A 83 -7.36 -0.54 -22.15
N VAL A 84 -7.30 -1.85 -22.32
CA VAL A 84 -6.07 -2.64 -22.28
C VAL A 84 -5.37 -2.52 -23.63
N PRO A 85 -4.08 -2.13 -23.68
CA PRO A 85 -3.32 -2.08 -24.92
C PRO A 85 -3.34 -3.45 -25.62
N PRO A 86 -3.61 -3.53 -26.94
CA PRO A 86 -3.81 -4.80 -27.63
C PRO A 86 -2.67 -5.82 -27.45
N PHE A 87 -1.43 -5.35 -27.40
CA PHE A 87 -0.23 -6.18 -27.24
C PHE A 87 -0.04 -6.74 -25.82
N PHE A 88 -0.78 -6.25 -24.82
CA PHE A 88 -0.84 -6.83 -23.47
C PHE A 88 -2.06 -7.75 -23.27
N PHE A 89 -3.09 -7.67 -24.12
CA PHE A 89 -4.32 -8.44 -23.93
C PHE A 89 -4.19 -9.86 -24.48
N ILE A 90 -3.72 -10.80 -23.66
CA ILE A 90 -3.74 -12.23 -23.94
C ILE A 90 -4.92 -12.87 -23.16
N PRO A 91 -6.03 -13.25 -23.82
CA PRO A 91 -7.19 -13.82 -23.15
C PRO A 91 -6.84 -15.06 -22.31
N GLY A 92 -7.36 -15.11 -21.08
CA GLY A 92 -7.24 -16.28 -20.20
C GLY A 92 -5.92 -16.42 -19.43
N LEU A 93 -4.87 -15.67 -19.77
CA LEU A 93 -3.56 -15.69 -19.07
C LEU A 93 -3.37 -14.60 -18.01
N LEU A 94 -4.31 -13.66 -17.90
CA LEU A 94 -4.24 -12.55 -16.96
C LEU A 94 -5.20 -12.73 -15.78
N ASN A 95 -4.74 -12.32 -14.60
CA ASN A 95 -5.57 -11.89 -13.49
C ASN A 95 -5.59 -10.36 -13.46
N ALA A 96 -6.66 -9.75 -12.92
CA ALA A 96 -6.69 -8.31 -12.72
C ALA A 96 -7.45 -7.89 -11.48
N GLN A 97 -7.03 -6.76 -10.91
CA GLN A 97 -7.64 -6.09 -9.76
C GLN A 97 -7.91 -4.62 -10.11
N LEU A 98 -9.10 -4.15 -9.72
CA LEU A 98 -9.44 -2.74 -9.71
C LEU A 98 -9.22 -2.20 -8.30
N ASN A 99 -8.34 -1.22 -8.18
CA ASN A 99 -8.19 -0.40 -6.99
C ASN A 99 -8.88 0.95 -7.21
N ILE A 100 -9.65 1.40 -6.24
CA ILE A 100 -10.35 2.69 -6.26
C ILE A 100 -9.96 3.41 -5.00
N ARG A 101 -9.32 4.58 -5.12
CA ARG A 101 -9.03 5.41 -3.97
C ARG A 101 -10.20 6.33 -3.70
N ALA A 102 -10.81 6.15 -2.53
CA ALA A 102 -12.12 6.69 -2.21
C ALA A 102 -12.20 7.20 -0.77
N VAL A 103 -13.20 8.02 -0.52
CA VAL A 103 -13.53 8.58 0.79
C VAL A 103 -15.03 8.88 0.85
N LEU A 104 -15.59 8.97 2.05
CA LEU A 104 -16.96 9.47 2.25
C LEU A 104 -16.93 11.00 2.35
N ASP A 105 -18.11 11.60 2.23
CA ASP A 105 -18.37 13.01 2.54
C ASP A 105 -17.68 13.48 3.84
N ASP A 106 -17.44 14.78 3.99
CA ASP A 106 -16.71 15.32 5.14
C ASP A 106 -17.59 15.79 6.32
N HIS A 107 -18.91 15.55 6.24
CA HIS A 107 -19.90 16.01 7.20
C HIS A 107 -20.64 14.88 7.96
N ASN A 108 -21.54 15.28 8.88
CA ASN A 108 -22.07 14.50 10.01
C ASN A 108 -22.99 13.28 9.71
N THR A 109 -23.18 12.85 8.46
CA THR A 109 -23.99 11.66 8.16
C THR A 109 -23.24 10.41 8.61
N SER A 110 -23.85 9.50 9.39
CA SER A 110 -23.14 8.30 9.87
C SER A 110 -22.55 7.46 8.72
N VAL A 111 -21.27 7.08 8.83
CA VAL A 111 -20.56 6.12 7.95
C VAL A 111 -21.41 4.90 7.57
N SER A 112 -22.21 4.38 8.51
CA SER A 112 -23.09 3.22 8.29
C SER A 112 -24.22 3.44 7.27
N ARG A 113 -24.50 4.70 6.89
CA ARG A 113 -25.50 5.05 5.87
C ARG A 113 -24.93 5.00 4.44
N TYR A 114 -23.60 5.01 4.29
CA TYR A 114 -22.95 5.02 2.99
C TYR A 114 -22.84 3.63 2.39
N SER A 115 -23.34 3.47 1.16
CA SER A 115 -23.29 2.21 0.44
C SER A 115 -23.16 2.44 -1.07
N ALA A 116 -22.62 1.44 -1.77
CA ALA A 116 -22.58 1.45 -3.23
C ALA A 116 -22.90 0.08 -3.81
N THR A 117 -23.35 0.09 -5.07
CA THR A 117 -23.23 -1.07 -5.97
C THR A 117 -22.11 -0.77 -6.96
N ILE A 118 -21.11 -1.66 -7.03
CA ILE A 118 -19.98 -1.55 -7.97
C ILE A 118 -20.06 -2.74 -8.92
N SER A 119 -20.00 -2.46 -10.22
CA SER A 119 -19.97 -3.48 -11.27
C SER A 119 -18.83 -3.27 -12.24
N ILE A 120 -18.28 -4.38 -12.73
CA ILE A 120 -17.20 -4.43 -13.71
C ILE A 120 -17.70 -5.30 -14.86
N ASN A 121 -17.74 -4.74 -16.07
CA ASN A 121 -18.23 -5.41 -17.29
C ASN A 121 -19.66 -5.98 -17.10
N GLY A 122 -20.51 -5.25 -16.38
CA GLY A 122 -21.88 -5.64 -16.05
C GLY A 122 -22.03 -6.63 -14.89
N ARG A 123 -20.94 -7.22 -14.37
CA ARG A 123 -20.98 -8.12 -13.21
C ARG A 123 -20.76 -7.34 -11.92
N VAL A 124 -21.69 -7.44 -10.97
CA VAL A 124 -21.56 -6.84 -9.64
C VAL A 124 -20.39 -7.50 -8.89
N VAL A 125 -19.47 -6.67 -8.38
CA VAL A 125 -18.33 -7.09 -7.56
C VAL A 125 -18.46 -6.62 -6.10
N HIS A 126 -19.28 -5.60 -5.84
CA HIS A 126 -19.63 -5.14 -4.49
C HIS A 126 -21.08 -4.66 -4.44
N ARG A 127 -21.75 -4.90 -3.31
CA ARG A 127 -23.04 -4.31 -2.96
C ARG A 127 -23.14 -4.16 -1.46
N GLY A 128 -23.39 -2.95 -0.98
CA GLY A 128 -23.60 -2.64 0.43
C GLY A 128 -22.61 -1.62 0.96
N GLN A 129 -22.43 -1.59 2.29
CA GLN A 129 -21.62 -0.60 2.98
C GLN A 129 -20.17 -0.57 2.44
N LEU A 130 -19.58 0.61 2.37
CA LEU A 130 -18.17 0.79 2.04
C LEU A 130 -17.32 0.89 3.32
N PRO A 131 -16.16 0.20 3.40
CA PRO A 131 -15.22 0.31 4.52
C PRO A 131 -14.36 1.59 4.36
N LEU A 132 -15.02 2.74 4.41
CA LEU A 132 -14.42 4.06 4.21
C LEU A 132 -14.69 4.96 5.43
N GLU A 133 -13.87 6.00 5.57
CA GLU A 133 -14.05 7.07 6.54
C GLU A 133 -14.51 8.36 5.85
N HIS A 134 -15.00 9.32 6.64
CA HIS A 134 -15.25 10.70 6.20
C HIS A 134 -13.97 11.41 5.78
N GLY A 135 -14.07 12.28 4.76
CA GLY A 135 -12.97 13.14 4.31
C GLY A 135 -12.45 14.05 5.42
N ARG A 136 -11.12 14.10 5.58
CA ARG A 136 -10.47 14.95 6.59
C ARG A 136 -9.21 15.62 6.04
N PRO A 137 -8.97 16.91 6.35
CA PRO A 137 -9.88 17.85 7.04
C PRO A 137 -11.05 18.29 6.15
N ALA A 138 -12.20 18.61 6.76
CA ALA A 138 -13.40 19.04 6.04
C ALA A 138 -13.22 20.39 5.31
N GLY A 139 -13.86 20.54 4.15
CA GLY A 139 -13.79 21.72 3.28
C GLY A 139 -12.39 21.96 2.69
N GLN A 140 -11.51 20.96 2.70
CA GLN A 140 -10.09 21.06 2.35
C GLN A 140 -9.61 19.81 1.63
N ARG A 141 -8.39 19.83 1.08
CA ARG A 141 -7.77 18.64 0.48
C ARG A 141 -7.65 17.51 1.51
N PHE A 142 -8.22 16.35 1.22
CA PHE A 142 -8.21 15.24 2.16
C PHE A 142 -6.88 14.48 2.19
N VAL A 143 -6.52 13.97 3.37
CA VAL A 143 -5.29 13.20 3.61
C VAL A 143 -5.56 11.72 3.94
N ASN A 144 -6.78 11.36 4.33
CA ASN A 144 -7.18 10.02 4.79
C ASN A 144 -7.93 9.19 3.72
N TRP A 145 -7.56 9.38 2.45
CA TRP A 145 -8.08 8.59 1.32
C TRP A 145 -7.74 7.09 1.45
N THR A 146 -8.76 6.22 1.38
CA THR A 146 -8.62 4.76 1.55
C THR A 146 -8.80 4.02 0.22
N THR A 147 -8.08 2.93 0.01
CA THR A 147 -8.18 2.11 -1.21
C THR A 147 -9.18 0.96 -1.03
N LEU A 148 -10.17 0.90 -1.92
CA LEU A 148 -11.03 -0.26 -2.13
C LEU A 148 -10.44 -1.15 -3.23
N THR A 149 -10.39 -2.47 -3.03
CA THR A 149 -9.82 -3.42 -4.00
C THR A 149 -10.84 -4.48 -4.38
N PHE A 150 -11.04 -4.69 -5.69
CA PHE A 150 -11.96 -5.68 -6.24
C PHE A 150 -11.29 -6.51 -7.34
N ASN A 151 -11.52 -7.82 -7.34
CA ASN A 151 -11.07 -8.69 -8.44
C ASN A 151 -11.91 -8.41 -9.70
N VAL A 152 -11.27 -8.37 -10.87
CA VAL A 152 -11.94 -8.23 -12.18
C VAL A 152 -12.34 -9.63 -12.68
N PRO A 153 -13.63 -9.99 -12.69
CA PRO A 153 -14.06 -11.38 -12.87
C PRO A 153 -14.04 -11.88 -14.32
N SER A 154 -14.06 -10.96 -15.28
CA SER A 154 -13.96 -11.24 -16.72
C SER A 154 -13.28 -10.05 -17.38
N ILE A 155 -12.03 -10.24 -17.78
CA ILE A 155 -11.20 -9.18 -18.37
C ILE A 155 -11.57 -9.03 -19.84
N GLN A 156 -11.88 -7.81 -20.25
CA GLN A 156 -12.17 -7.43 -21.63
C GLN A 156 -11.07 -6.50 -22.16
N ARG A 157 -11.05 -6.24 -23.47
CA ARG A 157 -10.17 -5.21 -24.06
C ARG A 157 -10.53 -3.82 -23.55
N ILE A 158 -11.82 -3.55 -23.34
CA ILE A 158 -12.32 -2.32 -22.70
C ILE A 158 -13.09 -2.76 -21.46
N ASN A 159 -12.62 -2.40 -20.28
CA ASN A 159 -13.24 -2.76 -19.01
C ASN A 159 -14.08 -1.58 -18.49
N ARG A 160 -15.40 -1.75 -18.49
CA ARG A 160 -16.38 -0.75 -18.05
C ARG A 160 -16.65 -0.91 -16.55
N ILE A 161 -16.35 0.13 -15.79
CA ILE A 161 -16.59 0.25 -14.36
C ILE A 161 -17.82 1.13 -14.16
N VAL A 162 -18.80 0.67 -13.38
CA VAL A 162 -19.94 1.49 -12.96
C VAL A 162 -20.04 1.44 -11.44
N ILE A 163 -20.14 2.62 -10.84
CA ILE A 163 -20.38 2.78 -9.40
C ILE A 163 -21.68 3.56 -9.25
N THR A 164 -22.65 2.95 -8.58
CA THR A 164 -23.90 3.62 -8.17
C THR A 164 -23.82 3.88 -6.67
N ASN A 165 -23.96 5.14 -6.26
CA ASN A 165 -24.10 5.50 -4.85
C ASN A 165 -25.51 5.12 -4.39
N THR A 166 -25.61 4.01 -3.64
CA THR A 166 -26.87 3.46 -3.11
C THR A 166 -27.09 3.83 -1.63
N SER A 167 -26.38 4.84 -1.13
CA SER A 167 -26.44 5.27 0.27
C SER A 167 -27.87 5.61 0.69
N ASN A 168 -28.24 5.21 1.91
CA ASN A 168 -29.45 5.73 2.54
C ASN A 168 -29.07 7.01 3.31
N ALA A 169 -28.55 8.00 2.59
CA ALA A 169 -28.01 9.26 3.09
C ALA A 169 -28.86 10.44 2.57
N ASN A 170 -28.52 11.70 2.86
CA ASN A 170 -29.26 12.82 2.26
C ASN A 170 -28.83 13.01 0.79
N PRO A 171 -29.64 13.65 -0.08
CA PRO A 171 -29.29 13.82 -1.50
C PRO A 171 -28.00 14.62 -1.75
N GLY A 172 -27.64 15.52 -0.83
CA GLY A 172 -26.39 16.27 -0.87
C GLY A 172 -25.17 15.45 -0.45
N ASP A 173 -25.36 14.27 0.15
CA ASP A 173 -24.28 13.47 0.71
C ASP A 173 -23.61 12.65 -0.39
N TRP A 174 -22.28 12.61 -0.41
CA TRP A 174 -21.51 12.03 -1.52
C TRP A 174 -20.40 11.04 -1.12
N ILE A 175 -19.92 10.31 -2.13
CA ILE A 175 -18.72 9.47 -2.08
C ILE A 175 -17.70 10.09 -3.04
N GLY A 176 -16.51 10.40 -2.54
CA GLY A 176 -15.41 10.98 -3.30
C GLY A 176 -14.50 9.90 -3.86
N LEU A 177 -13.96 10.11 -5.05
CA LEU A 177 -13.08 9.19 -5.77
C LEU A 177 -11.86 9.97 -6.30
N ASP A 178 -10.65 9.69 -5.80
CA ASP A 178 -9.38 10.40 -6.13
C ASP A 178 -8.78 9.85 -7.43
N TRP A 179 -8.57 8.53 -7.48
CA TRP A 179 -8.08 7.83 -8.67
C TRP A 179 -8.59 6.39 -8.75
N MET A 180 -8.43 5.78 -9.93
CA MET A 180 -8.60 4.35 -10.16
C MET A 180 -7.35 3.74 -10.80
N GLU A 181 -6.99 2.55 -10.36
CA GLU A 181 -5.98 1.71 -11.01
C GLU A 181 -6.58 0.36 -11.41
N MET A 182 -6.29 -0.10 -12.62
CA MET A 182 -6.47 -1.50 -12.98
C MET A 182 -5.10 -2.17 -13.13
N ARG A 183 -4.79 -3.07 -12.19
CA ARG A 183 -3.55 -3.84 -12.13
C ARG A 183 -3.78 -5.21 -12.75
N PHE A 184 -2.92 -5.61 -13.67
CA PHE A 184 -2.91 -6.91 -14.34
C PHE A 184 -1.64 -7.67 -13.96
N THR A 185 -1.77 -8.97 -13.76
CA THR A 185 -0.65 -9.89 -13.51
C THR A 185 -0.83 -11.16 -14.33
N GLY A 186 0.29 -11.83 -14.63
CA GLY A 186 0.25 -13.21 -15.12
C GLY A 186 -0.44 -14.15 -14.14
N ARG A 187 -1.01 -15.23 -14.68
CA ARG A 187 -1.49 -16.39 -13.93
C ARG A 187 -0.38 -17.37 -13.59
#